data_AF-A0AA86JLX5-F1
#
_entry.id   AF-A0AA86JLX5-F1
#
_cell.length_a   1.000
_cell.length_b   1.000
_cell.length_c   1.000
_cell.angle_alpha   90.00
_cell.angle_beta   90.00
_cell.angle_gamma   90.00
#
_symmetry.space_group_name_H-M   'P 1'
#
loop_
_entity.id
_entity.type
_entity.pdbx_description
1 polymer ?
#
loop_
_entity_poly.entity_id
_entity_poly.type
_entity_poly.pdbx_seq_one_letter_code
_entity_poly.pdbx_strand_id
1 'polypeptide(L)'
;MKTGTLEFHIRIRYLEIQRMQAQYTATRPTGPQAIHPPHLATDLGAIRIQADQLCVWVSLACLGFAVVQGLAYNNLAEALGWGVPLFSASYLLTRFFAGQTLTMYLNAALLVGMGALHVHVARGLLEFHFSFFMLLPVMLAYRDTRPLIGMGLMIVAHHIVFDMLQRAGFDCYIFRGPFSGLPAVALHGFYVVVAVLLLSMIAKTLRDHAMAAQESSQLISYLDKEKGINLQVRAQPDEAGKVSAMGKVFNDYADNMSLVVAAFKMLRTDIRELSHIAKHLGADNTHQVEDSAQASRNLRTFIQHLGDQTRMGQTTADLSRKVTEDCFDLINELNQSLEQLQKISKNAFDSKQQLQSLHKELNKLPESSSQQHLQVTLNNLDNLNERTNDFMNKMDLLKSGLNAIENQVVSIDRATHQWVENGHANQRQGWEVLGSMDSMQTRAESALRTLGSTVQTILRADELTREMEKRLSRFDL
;
A
#
# COMPACT_ATOMS: atom_id res chain seq x y z
N MET A 1 57.52 -58.16 -15.28
CA MET A 1 57.69 -56.94 -14.44
C MET A 1 57.28 -55.61 -15.12
N LYS A 2 56.53 -55.60 -16.25
CA LYS A 2 56.09 -54.34 -16.91
C LYS A 2 54.56 -54.11 -16.97
N THR A 3 53.75 -55.04 -16.48
CA THR A 3 52.27 -54.93 -16.46
C THR A 3 51.72 -54.38 -15.15
N GLY A 4 52.40 -54.60 -14.01
CA GLY A 4 51.94 -54.11 -12.70
C GLY A 4 52.04 -52.59 -12.50
N THR A 5 52.98 -51.92 -13.18
CA THR A 5 53.22 -50.47 -13.03
C THR A 5 52.18 -49.62 -13.76
N LEU A 6 51.60 -50.17 -14.84
CA LEU A 6 50.57 -49.50 -15.63
C LEU A 6 49.20 -49.56 -14.92
N GLU A 7 48.83 -50.72 -14.38
CA GLU A 7 47.61 -50.84 -13.57
C GLU A 7 47.67 -49.97 -12.30
N PHE A 8 48.84 -49.85 -11.67
CA PHE A 8 49.02 -49.00 -10.50
C PHE A 8 48.82 -47.51 -10.82
N HIS A 9 49.35 -47.03 -11.96
CA HIS A 9 49.15 -45.64 -12.40
C HIS A 9 47.70 -45.34 -12.83
N ILE A 10 47.02 -46.30 -13.47
CA ILE A 10 45.61 -46.17 -13.83
C ILE A 10 44.75 -46.09 -12.57
N ARG A 11 45.05 -46.92 -11.56
CA ARG A 11 44.30 -46.94 -10.30
C ARG A 11 44.51 -45.67 -9.46
N ILE A 12 45.70 -45.09 -9.46
CA ILE A 12 45.95 -43.79 -8.81
C ILE A 12 45.21 -42.67 -9.52
N ARG A 13 45.26 -42.57 -10.85
CA ARG A 13 44.48 -41.56 -11.59
C ARG A 13 42.98 -41.71 -11.40
N TYR A 14 42.47 -42.94 -11.32
CA TYR A 14 41.06 -43.20 -11.07
C TYR A 14 40.63 -42.72 -9.68
N LEU A 15 41.48 -42.92 -8.66
CA LEU A 15 41.23 -42.45 -7.29
C LEU A 15 41.36 -40.93 -7.16
N GLU A 16 42.26 -40.28 -7.90
CA GLU A 16 42.35 -38.80 -7.96
C GLU A 16 41.12 -38.19 -8.63
N ILE A 17 40.61 -38.80 -9.70
CA ILE A 17 39.37 -38.37 -10.36
C ILE A 17 38.17 -38.51 -9.42
N GLN A 18 38.08 -39.61 -8.66
CA GLN A 18 37.02 -39.79 -7.66
C GLN A 18 37.15 -38.82 -6.49
N ARG A 19 38.37 -38.47 -6.04
CA ARG A 19 38.58 -37.44 -5.01
C ARG A 19 38.22 -36.03 -5.49
N MET A 20 38.55 -35.69 -6.74
CA MET A 20 38.15 -34.41 -7.35
C MET A 20 36.62 -34.34 -7.53
N GLN A 21 35.97 -35.44 -7.93
CA GLN A 21 34.51 -35.51 -7.99
C GLN A 21 33.87 -35.39 -6.59
N ALA A 22 34.41 -36.06 -5.58
CA ALA A 22 33.90 -35.95 -4.21
C ALA A 22 34.06 -34.53 -3.62
N GLN A 23 35.19 -33.85 -3.87
CA GLN A 23 35.38 -32.46 -3.47
C GLN A 23 34.47 -31.49 -4.24
N TYR A 24 34.18 -31.76 -5.52
CA TYR A 24 33.23 -30.98 -6.31
C TYR A 24 31.77 -31.18 -5.86
N THR A 25 31.46 -32.33 -5.26
CA THR A 25 30.09 -32.63 -4.78
C THR A 25 29.81 -32.03 -3.39
N ALA A 26 30.86 -31.78 -2.57
CA ALA A 26 30.74 -31.30 -1.20
C ALA A 26 30.50 -29.77 -1.06
N THR A 27 30.65 -28.98 -2.12
CA THR A 27 30.51 -27.51 -2.09
C THR A 27 29.23 -26.99 -2.76
N ARG A 28 28.27 -27.86 -3.08
CA ARG A 28 27.02 -27.46 -3.75
C ARG A 28 26.01 -26.92 -2.71
N PRO A 29 25.55 -25.66 -2.80
CA PRO A 29 24.39 -25.21 -2.05
C PRO A 29 23.16 -25.99 -2.57
N THR A 30 22.34 -26.49 -1.65
CA THR A 30 21.11 -27.22 -1.96
C THR A 30 20.07 -26.29 -2.61
N GLY A 31 19.95 -26.37 -3.93
CA GLY A 31 18.87 -25.76 -4.71
C GLY A 31 19.03 -26.09 -6.20
N PRO A 32 17.95 -26.15 -7.00
CA PRO A 32 18.05 -26.38 -8.43
C PRO A 32 18.64 -25.12 -9.09
N GLN A 33 19.97 -25.08 -9.20
CA GLN A 33 20.64 -24.15 -10.10
C GLN A 33 20.44 -24.70 -11.51
N ALA A 34 19.62 -24.00 -12.30
CA ALA A 34 19.62 -24.15 -13.74
C ALA A 34 21.07 -24.04 -14.23
N ILE A 35 21.57 -25.10 -14.85
CA ILE A 35 22.87 -25.14 -15.50
C ILE A 35 22.74 -24.24 -16.73
N HIS A 36 22.92 -22.94 -16.56
CA HIS A 36 23.29 -22.09 -17.68
C HIS A 36 24.75 -22.41 -18.02
N PRO A 37 25.07 -22.78 -19.27
CA PRO A 37 26.44 -23.08 -19.65
C PRO A 37 27.33 -21.86 -19.32
N PRO A 38 28.57 -22.06 -18.84
CA PRO A 38 29.43 -20.95 -18.45
C PRO A 38 29.61 -20.01 -19.64
N HIS A 39 29.44 -18.72 -19.37
CA HIS A 39 29.58 -17.57 -20.27
C HIS A 39 31.00 -17.43 -20.87
N LEU A 40 31.46 -18.43 -21.64
CA LEU A 40 32.80 -18.48 -22.23
C LEU A 40 33.06 -17.35 -23.25
N ALA A 41 32.02 -16.68 -23.74
CA ALA A 41 32.13 -15.68 -24.82
C ALA A 41 32.41 -14.24 -24.34
N THR A 42 32.28 -13.97 -23.04
CA THR A 42 32.35 -12.61 -22.48
C THR A 42 33.45 -12.43 -21.44
N ASP A 43 33.94 -13.50 -20.82
CA ASP A 43 35.10 -13.43 -19.92
C ASP A 43 36.40 -13.19 -20.72
N LEU A 44 37.12 -12.14 -20.36
CA LEU A 44 38.37 -11.74 -20.98
C LEU A 44 39.47 -12.81 -20.84
N GLY A 45 39.44 -13.61 -19.77
CA GLY A 45 40.32 -14.76 -19.60
C GLY A 45 40.06 -15.84 -20.66
N ALA A 46 38.80 -16.25 -20.81
CA ALA A 46 38.38 -17.20 -21.83
C ALA A 46 38.67 -16.72 -23.27
N ILE A 47 38.45 -15.42 -23.55
CA ILE A 47 38.78 -14.81 -24.84
C ILE A 47 40.28 -14.94 -25.16
N ARG A 48 41.15 -14.71 -24.18
CA ARG A 48 42.61 -14.85 -24.37
C ARG A 48 43.02 -16.29 -24.70
N ILE A 49 42.46 -17.27 -23.99
CA ILE A 49 42.76 -18.68 -24.24
C ILE A 49 42.32 -19.08 -25.65
N GLN A 50 41.15 -18.63 -26.10
CA GLN A 50 40.68 -18.87 -27.47
C GLN A 50 41.58 -18.20 -28.51
N ALA A 51 42.04 -16.97 -28.25
CA ALA A 51 42.96 -16.27 -29.12
C ALA A 51 44.34 -16.97 -29.22
N ASP A 52 44.86 -17.51 -28.11
CA ASP A 52 46.08 -18.33 -28.12
C ASP A 52 45.91 -19.58 -28.99
N GLN A 53 44.77 -20.26 -28.87
CA GLN A 53 44.45 -21.42 -29.70
C GLN A 53 44.34 -21.05 -31.20
N LEU A 54 43.76 -19.90 -31.51
CA LEU A 54 43.72 -19.37 -32.87
C LEU A 54 45.14 -19.17 -33.42
N CYS A 55 46.06 -18.63 -32.61
CA CYS A 55 47.46 -18.44 -33.03
C CYS A 55 48.13 -19.76 -33.41
N VAL A 56 47.86 -20.85 -32.67
CA VAL A 56 48.37 -22.19 -33.00
C VAL A 56 47.81 -22.68 -34.34
N TRP A 57 46.51 -22.54 -34.57
CA TRP A 57 45.88 -22.95 -35.83
C TRP A 57 46.41 -22.16 -37.02
N VAL A 58 46.56 -20.84 -36.86
CA VAL A 58 47.16 -19.97 -37.88
C VAL A 58 48.62 -20.33 -38.11
N SER A 59 49.39 -20.57 -37.05
CA SER A 59 50.79 -21.00 -37.14
C SER A 59 50.94 -22.34 -37.89
N LEU A 60 50.03 -23.29 -37.66
CA LEU A 60 49.98 -24.55 -38.40
C LEU A 60 49.67 -24.32 -39.89
N ALA A 61 48.73 -23.44 -40.20
CA ALA A 61 48.42 -23.08 -41.59
C ALA A 61 49.61 -22.41 -42.28
N CYS A 62 50.31 -21.50 -41.59
CA CYS A 62 51.56 -20.91 -42.06
C CYS A 62 52.63 -21.97 -42.31
N LEU A 63 52.82 -22.94 -41.40
CA LEU A 63 53.76 -24.05 -41.61
C LEU A 63 53.40 -24.85 -42.87
N GLY A 64 52.13 -25.21 -43.03
CA GLY A 64 51.66 -25.91 -44.22
C GLY A 64 51.95 -25.13 -45.51
N PHE A 65 51.71 -23.82 -45.51
CA PHE A 65 52.01 -22.97 -46.65
C PHE A 65 53.51 -22.79 -46.89
N ALA A 66 54.32 -22.72 -45.83
CA ALA A 66 55.78 -22.65 -45.93
C ALA A 66 56.36 -23.92 -46.56
N VAL A 67 55.79 -25.10 -46.27
CA VAL A 67 56.17 -26.36 -46.93
C VAL A 67 55.86 -26.30 -48.43
N VAL A 68 54.69 -25.80 -48.82
CA VAL A 68 54.32 -25.62 -50.24
C VAL A 68 55.30 -24.67 -50.94
N GLN A 69 55.63 -23.53 -50.32
CA GLN A 69 56.62 -22.60 -50.84
C GLN A 69 58.01 -23.25 -50.92
N GLY A 70 58.42 -24.01 -49.91
CA GLY A 70 59.69 -24.71 -49.88
C GLY A 70 59.84 -25.71 -51.03
N LEU A 71 58.75 -26.40 -51.41
CA LEU A 71 58.72 -27.24 -52.60
C LEU A 71 58.80 -26.42 -53.90
N ALA A 72 58.07 -25.30 -53.98
CA ALA A 72 58.02 -24.46 -55.18
C ALA A 72 59.34 -23.71 -55.46
N TYR A 73 60.04 -23.25 -54.41
CA TYR A 73 61.28 -22.48 -54.49
C TYR A 73 62.54 -23.31 -54.20
N ASN A 74 62.41 -24.63 -54.07
CA ASN A 74 63.48 -25.58 -53.75
C ASN A 74 64.23 -25.31 -52.43
N ASN A 75 63.52 -24.78 -51.42
CA ASN A 75 64.04 -24.41 -50.10
C ASN A 75 63.31 -25.16 -48.97
N LEU A 76 62.93 -26.43 -49.21
CA LEU A 76 62.14 -27.23 -48.25
C LEU A 76 62.84 -27.42 -46.90
N ALA A 77 64.17 -27.54 -46.90
CA ALA A 77 64.96 -27.69 -45.68
C ALA A 77 64.86 -26.45 -44.78
N GLU A 78 64.92 -25.25 -45.37
CA GLU A 78 64.75 -23.98 -44.65
C GLU A 78 63.31 -23.83 -44.12
N ALA A 79 62.32 -24.18 -44.96
CA ALA A 79 60.91 -24.11 -44.60
C ALA A 79 60.56 -24.99 -43.38
N LEU A 80 61.02 -26.24 -43.36
CA LEU A 80 60.80 -27.14 -42.23
C LEU A 80 61.70 -26.81 -41.04
N GLY A 81 62.97 -26.48 -41.30
CA GLY A 81 63.98 -26.19 -40.29
C GLY A 81 63.61 -25.04 -39.37
N TRP A 82 63.01 -23.98 -39.92
CA TRP A 82 62.51 -22.84 -39.13
C TRP A 82 61.03 -22.96 -38.79
N GLY A 83 60.22 -23.49 -39.70
CA GLY A 83 58.77 -23.58 -39.51
C GLY A 83 58.36 -24.54 -38.38
N VAL A 84 58.97 -25.72 -38.29
CA VAL A 84 58.62 -26.69 -37.24
C VAL A 84 58.93 -26.16 -35.84
N PRO A 85 60.12 -25.56 -35.57
CA PRO A 85 60.39 -24.93 -34.27
C PRO A 85 59.44 -23.78 -33.94
N LEU A 86 59.14 -22.89 -34.90
CA LEU A 86 58.21 -21.77 -34.68
C LEU A 86 56.80 -22.25 -34.31
N PHE A 87 56.28 -23.25 -35.04
CA PHE A 87 54.99 -23.85 -34.73
C PHE A 87 55.00 -24.57 -33.39
N SER A 88 56.03 -25.39 -33.14
CA SER A 88 56.16 -26.15 -31.90
C SER A 88 56.24 -25.22 -30.68
N ALA A 89 56.96 -24.10 -30.80
CA ALA A 89 57.01 -23.08 -29.76
C ALA A 89 55.62 -22.48 -29.49
N SER A 90 54.86 -22.12 -30.52
CA SER A 90 53.50 -21.58 -30.35
C SER A 90 52.55 -22.61 -29.73
N TYR A 91 52.63 -23.86 -30.17
CA TYR A 91 51.85 -24.97 -29.63
C TYR A 91 52.17 -25.24 -28.14
N LEU A 92 53.45 -25.39 -27.79
CA LEU A 92 53.87 -25.67 -26.41
C LEU A 92 53.55 -24.50 -25.49
N LEU A 93 53.82 -23.27 -25.93
CA LEU A 93 53.50 -22.07 -25.18
C LEU A 93 52.00 -21.98 -24.88
N THR A 94 51.15 -22.18 -25.89
CA THR A 94 49.69 -22.17 -25.73
C THR A 94 49.23 -23.35 -24.86
N ARG A 95 49.86 -24.52 -25.00
CA ARG A 95 49.48 -25.73 -24.23
C ARG A 95 49.75 -25.60 -22.73
N PHE A 96 50.80 -24.89 -22.34
CA PHE A 96 51.21 -24.77 -20.93
C PHE A 96 50.88 -23.42 -20.29
N PHE A 97 50.79 -22.35 -21.07
CA PHE A 97 50.70 -20.98 -20.58
C PHE A 97 49.59 -20.14 -21.22
N ALA A 98 48.55 -20.76 -21.81
CA ALA A 98 47.41 -20.03 -22.38
C ALA A 98 46.74 -19.07 -21.36
N GLY A 99 46.25 -17.94 -21.87
CA GLY A 99 45.54 -16.91 -21.10
C GLY A 99 46.46 -15.85 -20.45
N GLN A 100 47.77 -16.08 -20.43
CA GLN A 100 48.73 -15.13 -19.84
C GLN A 100 49.05 -13.96 -20.78
N THR A 101 49.32 -12.79 -20.20
CA THR A 101 49.72 -11.59 -20.96
C THR A 101 51.01 -11.82 -21.75
N LEU A 102 51.98 -12.56 -21.19
CA LEU A 102 53.24 -12.85 -21.85
C LEU A 102 53.04 -13.76 -23.08
N THR A 103 52.17 -14.75 -22.97
CA THR A 103 51.86 -15.70 -24.06
C THR A 103 51.35 -15.00 -25.30
N MET A 104 50.50 -13.99 -25.13
CA MET A 104 50.00 -13.14 -26.21
C MET A 104 51.13 -12.41 -26.96
N TYR A 105 52.11 -11.83 -26.25
CA TYR A 105 53.27 -11.18 -26.90
C TYR A 105 54.18 -12.18 -27.61
N LEU A 106 54.41 -13.35 -26.99
CA LEU A 106 55.25 -14.39 -27.57
C LEU A 106 54.60 -15.01 -28.81
N ASN A 107 53.29 -15.28 -28.79
CA ASN A 107 52.55 -15.73 -29.97
C ASN A 107 52.57 -14.67 -31.09
N ALA A 108 52.46 -13.38 -30.76
CA ALA A 108 52.64 -12.31 -31.74
C ALA A 108 54.04 -12.37 -32.39
N ALA A 109 55.09 -12.52 -31.60
CA ALA A 109 56.47 -12.65 -32.10
C ALA A 109 56.65 -13.91 -32.96
N LEU A 110 56.07 -15.05 -32.57
CA LEU A 110 56.13 -16.30 -33.32
C LEU A 110 55.41 -16.21 -34.67
N LEU A 111 54.28 -15.49 -34.75
CA LEU A 111 53.60 -15.21 -36.01
C LEU A 111 54.41 -14.25 -36.89
N VAL A 112 55.09 -13.24 -36.32
CA VAL A 112 56.06 -12.44 -37.09
C VAL A 112 57.18 -13.34 -37.64
N GLY A 113 57.66 -14.30 -36.84
CA GLY A 113 58.61 -15.32 -37.29
C GLY A 113 58.09 -16.16 -38.47
N MET A 114 56.81 -16.55 -38.45
CA MET A 114 56.18 -17.24 -39.59
C MET A 114 56.07 -16.36 -40.83
N GLY A 115 55.72 -15.08 -40.68
CA GLY A 115 55.74 -14.11 -41.79
C GLY A 115 57.15 -13.93 -42.38
N ALA A 116 58.15 -13.79 -41.51
CA ALA A 116 59.55 -13.71 -41.89
C ALA A 116 60.01 -14.97 -42.65
N LEU A 117 59.58 -16.15 -42.21
CA LEU A 117 59.86 -17.42 -42.89
C LEU A 117 59.32 -17.43 -44.32
N HIS A 118 58.09 -16.96 -44.54
CA HIS A 118 57.49 -16.90 -45.88
C HIS A 118 58.29 -15.98 -46.81
N VAL A 119 58.74 -14.83 -46.32
CA VAL A 119 59.58 -13.91 -47.10
C VAL A 119 60.95 -14.54 -47.39
N HIS A 120 61.55 -15.20 -46.40
CA HIS A 120 62.86 -15.83 -46.51
C HIS A 120 62.88 -16.98 -47.52
N VAL A 121 61.93 -17.93 -47.42
CA VAL A 121 61.82 -19.08 -48.33
C VAL A 121 61.60 -18.64 -49.77
N ALA A 122 60.90 -17.52 -49.98
CA ALA A 122 60.68 -16.89 -51.28
C ALA A 122 61.84 -15.97 -51.72
N ARG A 123 62.97 -15.98 -51.01
CA ARG A 123 64.18 -15.18 -51.30
C ARG A 123 63.89 -13.67 -51.40
N GLY A 124 63.05 -13.15 -50.50
CA GLY A 124 62.79 -11.71 -50.35
C GLY A 124 61.76 -11.12 -51.33
N LEU A 125 60.92 -11.95 -51.94
CA LEU A 125 59.85 -11.49 -52.84
C LEU A 125 58.81 -10.63 -52.12
N LEU A 126 58.40 -9.54 -52.77
CA LEU A 126 57.53 -8.51 -52.18
C LEU A 126 56.14 -9.08 -51.83
N GLU A 127 55.60 -9.97 -52.65
CA GLU A 127 54.26 -10.54 -52.50
C GLU A 127 54.11 -11.30 -51.16
N PHE A 128 55.17 -11.89 -50.63
CA PHE A 128 55.10 -12.60 -49.36
C PHE A 128 55.17 -11.69 -48.14
N HIS A 129 55.50 -10.39 -48.31
CA HIS A 129 55.40 -9.40 -47.23
C HIS A 129 53.96 -9.12 -46.83
N PHE A 130 52.99 -9.40 -47.72
CA PHE A 130 51.57 -9.34 -47.37
C PHE A 130 51.21 -10.31 -46.22
N SER A 131 52.02 -11.34 -45.96
CA SER A 131 51.84 -12.23 -44.81
C SER A 131 51.79 -11.48 -43.48
N PHE A 132 52.63 -10.46 -43.27
CA PHE A 132 52.60 -9.65 -42.05
C PHE A 132 51.26 -8.92 -41.87
N PHE A 133 50.69 -8.38 -42.95
CA PHE A 133 49.39 -7.72 -42.94
C PHE A 133 48.22 -8.70 -42.76
N MET A 134 48.34 -9.93 -43.27
CA MET A 134 47.34 -10.98 -43.04
C MET A 134 47.37 -11.52 -41.61
N LEU A 135 48.55 -11.53 -40.96
CA LEU A 135 48.72 -12.04 -39.60
C LEU A 135 48.39 -11.00 -38.52
N LEU A 136 48.55 -9.70 -38.79
CA LEU A 136 48.25 -8.64 -37.82
C LEU A 136 46.82 -8.70 -37.26
N PRO A 137 45.76 -8.88 -38.09
CA PRO A 137 44.38 -8.98 -37.61
C PRO A 137 44.12 -10.18 -36.71
N VAL A 138 44.94 -11.23 -36.74
CA VAL A 138 44.80 -12.37 -35.82
C VAL A 138 44.92 -11.90 -34.37
N MET A 139 45.76 -10.89 -34.11
CA MET A 139 45.91 -10.31 -32.77
C MET A 139 44.65 -9.58 -32.28
N LEU A 140 43.71 -9.23 -33.17
CA LEU A 140 42.43 -8.64 -32.81
C LEU A 140 41.58 -9.60 -31.94
N ALA A 141 41.81 -10.92 -32.06
CA ALA A 141 41.13 -11.93 -31.26
C ALA A 141 41.35 -11.74 -29.75
N TYR A 142 42.50 -11.17 -29.34
CA TYR A 142 42.78 -10.85 -27.94
C TYR A 142 41.95 -9.68 -27.40
N ARG A 143 41.31 -8.88 -28.28
CA ARG A 143 40.61 -7.63 -27.94
C ARG A 143 41.46 -6.72 -27.05
N ASP A 144 42.75 -6.69 -27.33
CA ASP A 144 43.77 -6.00 -26.55
C ASP A 144 44.70 -5.27 -27.53
N THR A 145 45.07 -4.04 -27.22
CA THR A 145 45.91 -3.21 -28.11
C THR A 145 47.39 -3.54 -27.98
N ARG A 146 47.79 -4.10 -26.83
CA ARG A 146 49.16 -4.46 -26.51
C ARG A 146 49.83 -5.42 -27.51
N PRO A 147 49.23 -6.55 -27.92
CA PRO A 147 49.85 -7.44 -28.91
C PRO A 147 49.94 -6.81 -30.29
N LEU A 148 48.96 -6.00 -30.68
CA LEU A 148 48.96 -5.29 -31.96
C LEU A 148 50.16 -4.32 -32.04
N ILE A 149 50.36 -3.52 -30.99
CA ILE A 149 51.51 -2.61 -30.90
C ILE A 149 52.82 -3.40 -30.86
N GLY A 150 52.90 -4.45 -30.03
CA GLY A 150 54.09 -5.29 -29.92
C GLY A 150 54.47 -5.97 -31.24
N MET A 151 53.47 -6.51 -31.95
CA MET A 151 53.65 -7.14 -33.25
C MET A 151 54.11 -6.13 -34.30
N GLY A 152 53.49 -4.94 -34.37
CA GLY A 152 53.89 -3.88 -35.28
C GLY A 152 55.34 -3.43 -35.09
N LEU A 153 55.76 -3.25 -33.83
CA LEU A 153 57.15 -2.92 -33.50
C LEU A 153 58.10 -4.05 -33.91
N MET A 154 57.73 -5.31 -33.66
CA MET A 154 58.54 -6.47 -34.04
C MET A 154 58.67 -6.61 -35.57
N ILE A 155 57.61 -6.31 -36.33
CA ILE A 155 57.65 -6.31 -37.80
C ILE A 155 58.67 -5.28 -38.29
N VAL A 156 58.59 -4.03 -37.80
CA VAL A 156 59.55 -2.97 -38.20
C VAL A 156 60.98 -3.35 -37.81
N ALA A 157 61.18 -3.83 -36.59
CA ALA A 157 62.49 -4.28 -36.11
C ALA A 157 63.05 -5.41 -36.97
N HIS A 158 62.22 -6.40 -37.31
CA HIS A 158 62.59 -7.49 -38.20
C HIS A 158 63.06 -6.98 -39.57
N HIS A 159 62.31 -6.07 -40.21
CA HIS A 159 62.68 -5.54 -41.52
C HIS A 159 64.00 -4.77 -41.49
N ILE A 160 64.27 -3.99 -40.43
CA ILE A 160 65.54 -3.27 -40.27
C ILE A 160 66.70 -4.26 -40.05
N VAL A 161 66.54 -5.15 -39.08
CA VAL A 161 67.61 -6.08 -38.68
C VAL A 161 67.96 -7.05 -39.81
N PHE A 162 66.95 -7.60 -40.50
CA PHE A 162 67.19 -8.54 -41.60
C PHE A 162 67.72 -7.85 -42.86
N ASP A 163 67.37 -6.58 -43.12
CA ASP A 163 68.00 -5.80 -44.20
C ASP A 163 69.49 -5.58 -43.92
N MET A 164 69.83 -5.24 -42.67
CA MET A 164 71.23 -5.09 -42.25
C MET A 164 72.01 -6.41 -42.36
N LEU A 165 71.43 -7.52 -41.89
CA LEU A 165 72.07 -8.84 -41.97
C LEU A 165 72.23 -9.31 -43.42
N GLN A 166 71.21 -9.14 -44.26
CA GLN A 166 71.27 -9.48 -45.69
C GLN A 166 72.37 -8.68 -46.39
N ARG A 167 72.48 -7.37 -46.11
CA ARG A 167 73.55 -6.51 -46.67
C ARG A 167 74.94 -6.86 -46.17
N ALA A 168 75.04 -7.39 -44.95
CA ALA A 168 76.30 -7.89 -44.39
C ALA A 168 76.69 -9.28 -44.94
N GLY A 169 75.88 -9.89 -45.81
CA GLY A 169 76.17 -11.16 -46.47
C GLY A 169 75.72 -12.40 -45.71
N PHE A 170 74.90 -12.26 -44.67
CA PHE A 170 74.25 -13.40 -44.02
C PHE A 170 73.18 -13.99 -44.93
N ASP A 171 72.99 -15.31 -44.83
CA ASP A 171 71.97 -16.07 -45.56
C ASP A 171 70.56 -15.84 -44.97
N CYS A 172 70.10 -14.59 -45.05
CA CYS A 172 68.78 -14.15 -44.65
C CYS A 172 68.25 -13.18 -45.71
N TYR A 173 66.96 -13.29 -46.02
CA TYR A 173 66.36 -12.57 -47.16
C TYR A 173 65.13 -11.85 -46.68
N ILE A 174 65.14 -10.52 -46.86
CA ILE A 174 64.01 -9.63 -46.61
C ILE A 174 63.59 -8.95 -47.91
N PHE A 175 64.50 -8.33 -48.65
CA PHE A 175 64.16 -7.57 -49.86
C PHE A 175 64.88 -8.11 -51.08
N ARG A 176 64.15 -8.24 -52.18
CA ARG A 176 64.66 -8.56 -53.51
C ARG A 176 64.25 -7.48 -54.51
N GLY A 177 65.23 -6.94 -55.24
CA GLY A 177 65.00 -5.98 -56.32
C GLY A 177 65.40 -4.54 -55.99
N PRO A 178 65.05 -3.57 -56.88
CA PRO A 178 65.56 -2.20 -56.81
C PRO A 178 64.97 -1.39 -55.65
N PHE A 179 63.79 -1.75 -55.15
CA PHE A 179 63.15 -1.12 -54.00
C PHE A 179 63.48 -1.92 -52.73
N SER A 180 64.52 -1.51 -52.01
CA SER A 180 65.02 -2.20 -50.81
C SER A 180 65.58 -1.21 -49.79
N GLY A 181 65.90 -1.68 -48.58
CA GLY A 181 66.49 -0.85 -47.52
C GLY A 181 65.53 0.10 -46.83
N LEU A 182 66.11 1.16 -46.24
CA LEU A 182 65.36 2.16 -45.48
C LEU A 182 64.14 2.74 -46.22
N PRO A 183 64.16 3.04 -47.54
CA PRO A 183 62.95 3.49 -48.25
C PRO A 183 61.82 2.46 -48.24
N ALA A 184 62.14 1.17 -48.42
CA ALA A 184 61.14 0.10 -48.35
C ALA A 184 60.62 -0.09 -46.93
N VAL A 185 61.52 -0.09 -45.93
CA VAL A 185 61.13 -0.15 -44.52
C VAL A 185 60.24 1.02 -44.12
N ALA A 186 60.53 2.24 -44.58
CA ALA A 186 59.74 3.43 -44.28
C ALA A 186 58.31 3.30 -44.84
N LEU A 187 58.16 2.85 -46.09
CA LEU A 187 56.85 2.65 -46.71
C LEU A 187 56.05 1.55 -46.01
N HIS A 188 56.65 0.38 -45.81
CA HIS A 188 55.99 -0.73 -45.11
C HIS A 188 55.66 -0.38 -43.66
N GLY A 189 56.59 0.29 -42.98
CA GLY A 189 56.40 0.78 -41.61
C GLY A 189 55.23 1.76 -41.50
N PHE A 190 55.07 2.68 -42.47
CA PHE A 190 53.90 3.56 -42.51
C PHE A 190 52.58 2.77 -42.57
N TYR A 191 52.47 1.79 -43.48
CA TYR A 191 51.27 0.96 -43.58
C TYR A 191 51.03 0.11 -42.33
N VAL A 192 52.09 -0.43 -41.70
CA VAL A 192 51.98 -1.18 -40.44
C VAL A 192 51.48 -0.27 -39.32
N VAL A 193 51.99 0.96 -39.20
CA VAL A 193 51.51 1.92 -38.19
C VAL A 193 50.03 2.23 -38.39
N VAL A 194 49.60 2.53 -39.62
CA VAL A 194 48.18 2.80 -39.93
C VAL A 194 47.32 1.59 -39.59
N ALA A 195 47.75 0.37 -39.96
CA ALA A 195 47.03 -0.86 -39.67
C ALA A 195 46.92 -1.14 -38.16
N VAL A 196 48.03 -0.99 -37.42
CA VAL A 196 48.06 -1.15 -35.95
C VAL A 196 47.13 -0.15 -35.28
N LEU A 197 47.11 1.11 -35.72
CA LEU A 197 46.22 2.14 -35.16
C LEU A 197 44.75 1.77 -35.37
N LEU A 198 44.36 1.44 -36.60
CA LEU A 198 42.99 1.07 -36.93
C LEU A 198 42.55 -0.18 -36.14
N LEU A 199 43.37 -1.23 -36.14
CA LEU A 199 43.07 -2.46 -35.41
C LEU A 199 43.06 -2.25 -33.89
N SER A 200 43.87 -1.33 -33.36
CA SER A 200 43.85 -0.98 -31.93
C SER A 200 42.55 -0.28 -31.54
N MET A 201 42.01 0.60 -32.39
CA MET A 201 40.70 1.21 -32.16
C MET A 201 39.60 0.14 -32.15
N ILE A 202 39.61 -0.77 -33.13
CA ILE A 202 38.64 -1.86 -33.22
C ILE A 202 38.77 -2.81 -32.01
N ALA A 203 39.99 -3.15 -31.59
CA ALA A 203 40.27 -3.96 -30.42
C ALA A 203 39.64 -3.36 -29.15
N LYS A 204 39.81 -2.04 -28.97
CA LYS A 204 39.22 -1.32 -27.84
C LYS A 204 37.69 -1.36 -27.87
N THR A 205 37.07 -1.11 -29.02
CA THR A 205 35.61 -1.22 -29.16
C THR A 205 35.09 -2.63 -28.86
N LEU A 206 35.78 -3.67 -29.36
CA LEU A 206 35.45 -5.06 -29.07
C LEU A 206 35.58 -5.40 -27.59
N ARG A 207 36.60 -4.84 -26.92
CA ARG A 207 36.81 -4.98 -25.47
C ARG A 207 35.65 -4.38 -24.69
N ASP A 208 35.28 -3.15 -25.02
CA ASP A 208 34.19 -2.41 -24.35
C ASP A 208 32.85 -3.13 -24.53
N HIS A 209 32.56 -3.62 -25.75
CA HIS A 209 31.36 -4.42 -26.02
C HIS A 209 31.33 -5.73 -25.24
N ALA A 210 32.47 -6.41 -25.09
CA ALA A 210 32.55 -7.66 -24.34
C ALA A 210 32.28 -7.44 -22.84
N MET A 211 32.85 -6.38 -22.27
CA MET A 211 32.64 -6.01 -20.87
C MET A 211 31.18 -5.62 -20.60
N ALA A 212 30.58 -4.80 -21.47
CA ALA A 212 29.17 -4.43 -21.34
C ALA A 212 28.22 -5.64 -21.45
N ALA A 213 28.52 -6.59 -22.33
CA ALA A 213 27.74 -7.83 -22.46
C ALA A 213 27.88 -8.72 -21.21
N GLN A 214 29.09 -8.83 -20.64
CA GLN A 214 29.33 -9.58 -19.40
C GLN A 214 28.53 -8.98 -18.24
N GLU A 215 28.63 -7.67 -18.06
CA GLU A 215 27.93 -6.96 -16.99
C GLU A 215 26.41 -7.07 -17.16
N SER A 216 25.88 -6.88 -18.38
CA SER A 216 24.46 -7.06 -18.68
C SER A 216 23.97 -8.46 -18.28
N SER A 217 24.74 -9.49 -18.62
CA SER A 217 24.39 -10.86 -18.25
C SER A 217 24.39 -11.10 -16.75
N GLN A 218 25.33 -10.48 -16.02
CA GLN A 218 25.36 -10.55 -14.55
C GLN A 218 24.17 -9.81 -13.95
N LEU A 219 23.88 -8.59 -14.40
CA LEU A 219 22.75 -7.78 -13.93
C LEU A 219 21.40 -8.47 -14.20
N ILE A 220 21.23 -9.10 -15.35
CA ILE A 220 20.02 -9.89 -15.67
C ILE A 220 19.86 -11.10 -14.74
N SER A 221 20.96 -11.71 -14.29
CA SER A 221 20.87 -12.84 -13.35
C SER A 221 20.29 -12.45 -11.98
N TYR A 222 20.35 -11.16 -11.63
CA TYR A 222 19.70 -10.60 -10.43
C TYR A 222 18.23 -10.19 -10.67
N LEU A 223 17.76 -10.26 -11.92
CA LEU A 223 16.37 -10.03 -12.33
C LEU A 223 15.63 -11.37 -12.54
N ASP A 224 15.81 -12.32 -11.63
CA ASP A 224 15.16 -13.63 -11.70
C ASP A 224 13.71 -13.55 -11.17
N LYS A 225 12.75 -13.92 -12.04
CA LYS A 225 11.31 -13.91 -11.76
C LYS A 225 10.91 -14.85 -10.61
N GLU A 226 11.67 -15.91 -10.36
CA GLU A 226 11.32 -16.96 -9.38
C GLU A 226 11.92 -16.73 -8.00
N LYS A 227 13.07 -16.06 -7.90
CA LYS A 227 13.81 -15.87 -6.65
C LYS A 227 13.65 -14.48 -6.03
N GLY A 228 13.01 -13.57 -6.76
CA GLY A 228 12.88 -12.17 -6.37
C GLY A 228 13.94 -11.30 -7.04
N ILE A 229 13.63 -10.01 -7.15
CA ILE A 229 14.51 -9.01 -7.74
C ILE A 229 15.33 -8.41 -6.60
N ASN A 230 16.64 -8.68 -6.58
CA ASN A 230 17.52 -8.07 -5.60
C ASN A 230 17.92 -6.67 -6.07
N LEU A 231 17.30 -5.66 -5.44
CA LEU A 231 17.52 -4.25 -5.73
C LEU A 231 18.67 -3.65 -4.89
N GLN A 232 19.46 -4.45 -4.16
CA GLN A 232 20.68 -3.97 -3.50
C GLN A 232 21.91 -4.10 -4.39
N VAL A 233 21.87 -5.01 -5.35
CA VAL A 233 22.94 -5.12 -6.33
C VAL A 233 22.98 -3.84 -7.16
N ARG A 234 24.19 -3.32 -7.35
CA ARG A 234 24.45 -2.15 -8.19
C ARG A 234 25.55 -2.49 -9.16
N ALA A 235 25.44 -1.92 -10.36
CA ALA A 235 26.53 -1.92 -11.31
C ALA A 235 27.72 -1.19 -10.70
N GLN A 236 28.88 -1.85 -10.70
CA GLN A 236 30.11 -1.28 -10.15
C GLN A 236 30.88 -0.52 -11.24
N PRO A 237 31.52 0.61 -10.90
CA PRO A 237 32.42 1.29 -11.81
C PRO A 237 33.64 0.43 -12.13
N ASP A 238 34.15 0.55 -13.36
CA ASP A 238 35.39 -0.07 -13.79
C ASP A 238 36.63 0.54 -13.09
N GLU A 239 37.83 0.02 -13.39
CA GLU A 239 39.11 0.55 -12.85
C GLU A 239 39.33 2.04 -13.16
N ALA A 240 38.65 2.59 -14.17
CA ALA A 240 38.70 4.00 -14.54
C ALA A 240 37.57 4.83 -13.92
N GLY A 241 36.78 4.25 -13.01
CA GLY A 241 35.67 4.91 -12.32
C GLY A 241 34.40 5.08 -13.16
N LYS A 242 34.30 4.42 -14.32
CA LYS A 242 33.14 4.53 -15.23
C LYS A 242 32.20 3.34 -15.09
N VAL A 243 30.91 3.63 -14.96
CA VAL A 243 29.85 2.62 -15.02
C VAL A 243 29.42 2.48 -16.49
N SER A 244 29.13 1.25 -16.94
CA SER A 244 28.63 1.07 -18.30
C SER A 244 27.25 1.69 -18.50
N ALA A 245 26.87 1.91 -19.77
CA ALA A 245 25.54 2.42 -20.10
C ALA A 245 24.42 1.53 -19.55
N MET A 246 24.58 0.20 -19.61
CA MET A 246 23.60 -0.75 -19.08
C MET A 246 23.59 -0.74 -17.55
N GLY A 247 24.78 -0.66 -16.92
CA GLY A 247 24.88 -0.56 -15.47
C GLY A 247 24.18 0.68 -14.91
N LYS A 248 24.28 1.81 -15.62
CA LYS A 248 23.52 3.02 -15.29
C LYS A 248 22.02 2.80 -15.38
N VAL A 249 21.53 2.23 -16.48
CA VAL A 249 20.10 1.91 -16.67
C VAL A 249 19.59 0.98 -15.56
N PHE A 250 20.39 -0.01 -15.15
CA PHE A 250 20.05 -0.92 -14.06
C PHE A 250 19.96 -0.20 -12.71
N ASN A 251 20.94 0.65 -12.40
CA ASN A 251 20.94 1.45 -11.18
C ASN A 251 19.73 2.40 -11.13
N ASP A 252 19.44 3.09 -12.25
CA ASP A 252 18.27 3.98 -12.37
C ASP A 252 16.96 3.19 -12.19
N TYR A 253 16.85 1.98 -12.74
CA TYR A 253 15.71 1.10 -12.52
C TYR A 253 15.57 0.71 -11.04
N ALA A 254 16.67 0.35 -10.39
CA ALA A 254 16.65 -0.08 -9.00
C ALA A 254 16.26 1.06 -8.05
N ASP A 255 16.77 2.27 -8.28
CA ASP A 255 16.42 3.45 -7.49
C ASP A 255 14.95 3.82 -7.67
N ASN A 256 14.45 3.87 -8.92
CA ASN A 256 13.03 4.10 -9.19
C ASN A 256 12.13 3.04 -8.54
N MET A 257 12.52 1.76 -8.58
CA MET A 257 11.72 0.71 -7.98
C MET A 257 11.74 0.79 -6.45
N SER A 258 12.86 1.16 -5.83
CA SER A 258 12.95 1.42 -4.40
C SER A 258 12.00 2.54 -3.94
N LEU A 259 11.90 3.61 -4.75
CA LEU A 259 10.98 4.71 -4.51
C LEU A 259 9.52 4.24 -4.57
N VAL A 260 9.18 3.42 -5.57
CA VAL A 260 7.83 2.83 -5.71
C VAL A 260 7.47 1.95 -4.50
N VAL A 261 8.39 1.09 -4.05
CA VAL A 261 8.15 0.23 -2.88
C VAL A 261 8.00 1.08 -1.61
N ALA A 262 8.81 2.13 -1.44
CA ALA A 262 8.70 3.06 -0.31
C ALA A 262 7.37 3.81 -0.30
N ALA A 263 6.96 4.37 -1.44
CA ALA A 263 5.67 5.05 -1.59
C ALA A 263 4.50 4.11 -1.29
N PHE A 264 4.58 2.85 -1.72
CA PHE A 264 3.56 1.85 -1.43
C PHE A 264 3.48 1.49 0.06
N LYS A 265 4.63 1.36 0.75
CA LYS A 265 4.66 1.14 2.21
C LYS A 265 3.98 2.29 2.97
N MET A 266 4.19 3.53 2.53
CA MET A 266 3.52 4.71 3.09
C MET A 266 2.00 4.64 2.85
N LEU A 267 1.57 4.44 1.60
CA LEU A 267 0.15 4.31 1.24
C LEU A 267 -0.57 3.20 2.03
N ARG A 268 0.09 2.07 2.31
CA ARG A 268 -0.46 1.00 3.15
C ARG A 268 -0.73 1.47 4.58
N THR A 269 0.18 2.27 5.12
CA THR A 269 0.05 2.80 6.48
C THR A 269 -1.18 3.71 6.55
N ASP A 270 -1.33 4.58 5.56
CA ASP A 270 -2.47 5.50 5.44
C ASP A 270 -3.80 4.74 5.29
N ILE A 271 -3.86 3.70 4.43
CA ILE A 271 -5.08 2.90 4.23
C ILE A 271 -5.49 2.15 5.50
N ARG A 272 -4.51 1.65 6.29
CA ARG A 272 -4.80 1.01 7.57
C ARG A 272 -5.34 1.98 8.61
N GLU A 273 -4.77 3.18 8.67
CA GLU A 273 -5.26 4.24 9.54
C GLU A 273 -6.70 4.62 9.17
N LEU A 274 -6.96 4.83 7.87
CA LEU A 274 -8.31 5.07 7.35
C LEU A 274 -9.27 3.92 7.66
N SER A 275 -8.84 2.66 7.54
CA SER A 275 -9.65 1.50 7.89
C SER A 275 -9.99 1.47 9.38
N HIS A 276 -9.06 1.86 10.25
CA HIS A 276 -9.30 1.92 11.69
C HIS A 276 -10.30 3.03 12.04
N ILE A 277 -10.12 4.23 11.46
CA ILE A 277 -11.04 5.35 11.61
C ILE A 277 -12.44 4.97 11.11
N ALA A 278 -12.52 4.34 9.92
CA ALA A 278 -13.76 3.90 9.30
C ALA A 278 -14.54 2.90 10.19
N LYS A 279 -13.85 1.95 10.83
CA LYS A 279 -14.47 1.01 11.78
C LYS A 279 -15.02 1.71 13.02
N HIS A 280 -14.25 2.62 13.61
CA HIS A 280 -14.69 3.36 14.79
C HIS A 280 -15.90 4.25 14.49
N LEU A 281 -15.85 4.96 13.37
CA LEU A 281 -16.94 5.82 12.90
C LEU A 281 -18.23 5.03 12.63
N GLY A 282 -18.11 3.79 12.14
CA GLY A 282 -19.27 2.90 11.97
C GLY A 282 -19.91 2.49 13.30
N ALA A 283 -19.10 2.11 14.30
CA ALA A 283 -19.59 1.68 15.60
C ALA A 283 -20.29 2.81 16.38
N ASP A 284 -19.63 3.98 16.48
CA ASP A 284 -20.15 5.12 17.27
C ASP A 284 -21.47 5.65 16.70
N ASN A 285 -21.58 5.75 15.39
CA ASN A 285 -22.81 6.19 14.75
C ASN A 285 -23.97 5.20 14.91
N THR A 286 -23.69 3.90 14.97
CA THR A 286 -24.74 2.88 15.17
C THR A 286 -25.38 3.04 16.54
N HIS A 287 -24.56 3.25 17.59
CA HIS A 287 -25.05 3.56 18.93
C HIS A 287 -25.89 4.84 18.97
N GLN A 288 -25.41 5.90 18.31
CA GLN A 288 -26.12 7.19 18.33
C GLN A 288 -27.50 7.15 17.64
N VAL A 289 -27.67 6.34 16.58
CA VAL A 289 -28.99 6.11 15.96
C VAL A 289 -29.92 5.34 16.89
N GLU A 290 -29.40 4.33 17.59
CA GLU A 290 -30.18 3.51 18.50
C GLU A 290 -30.69 4.33 19.70
N ASP A 291 -29.83 5.18 20.26
CA ASP A 291 -30.18 6.16 21.31
C ASP A 291 -31.23 7.17 20.83
N SER A 292 -31.07 7.70 19.61
CA SER A 292 -32.03 8.64 19.03
C SER A 292 -33.40 7.99 18.80
N ALA A 293 -33.43 6.76 18.30
CA ALA A 293 -34.67 5.99 18.13
C ALA A 293 -35.36 5.72 19.47
N GLN A 294 -34.59 5.45 20.53
CA GLN A 294 -35.13 5.30 21.88
C GLN A 294 -35.69 6.61 22.43
N ALA A 295 -35.01 7.73 22.23
CA ALA A 295 -35.49 9.05 22.62
C ALA A 295 -36.82 9.41 21.93
N SER A 296 -36.95 9.13 20.63
CA SER A 296 -38.19 9.31 19.87
C SER A 296 -39.34 8.46 20.44
N ARG A 297 -39.08 7.19 20.80
CA ARG A 297 -40.08 6.32 21.44
C ARG A 297 -40.54 6.85 22.79
N ASN A 298 -39.60 7.32 23.62
CA ASN A 298 -39.90 7.90 24.92
C ASN A 298 -40.73 9.18 24.78
N LEU A 299 -40.36 10.07 23.86
CA LEU A 299 -41.09 11.31 23.58
C LEU A 299 -42.51 11.02 23.10
N ARG A 300 -42.69 10.03 22.20
CA ARG A 300 -44.02 9.61 21.73
C ARG A 300 -44.93 9.18 22.88
N THR A 301 -44.38 8.37 23.78
CA THR A 301 -45.10 7.87 24.96
C THR A 301 -45.46 9.02 25.91
N PHE A 302 -44.55 9.96 26.11
CA PHE A 302 -44.78 11.16 26.90
C PHE A 302 -45.92 12.04 26.33
N ILE A 303 -45.94 12.26 25.01
CA ILE A 303 -47.00 13.02 24.34
C ILE A 303 -48.37 12.31 24.48
N GLN A 304 -48.40 10.98 24.36
CA GLN A 304 -49.63 10.22 24.60
C GLN A 304 -50.13 10.37 26.03
N HIS A 305 -49.23 10.32 27.01
CA HIS A 305 -49.58 10.51 28.42
C HIS A 305 -50.11 11.93 28.69
N LEU A 306 -49.50 12.96 28.06
CA LEU A 306 -50.05 14.32 28.07
C LEU A 306 -51.45 14.37 27.44
N GLY A 307 -51.68 13.60 26.38
CA GLY A 307 -52.98 13.35 25.75
C GLY A 307 -54.06 12.94 26.75
N ASP A 308 -53.81 11.82 27.42
CA ASP A 308 -54.74 11.26 28.39
C ASP A 308 -54.94 12.18 29.60
N GLN A 309 -53.86 12.82 30.06
CA GLN A 309 -53.91 13.84 31.09
C GLN A 309 -54.86 14.98 30.66
N THR A 310 -54.61 15.65 29.54
CA THR A 310 -55.46 16.76 29.06
C THR A 310 -56.94 16.37 28.95
N ARG A 311 -57.25 15.14 28.51
CA ARG A 311 -58.62 14.60 28.48
C ARG A 311 -59.23 14.48 29.89
N MET A 312 -58.46 14.01 30.87
CA MET A 312 -58.90 13.99 32.28
C MET A 312 -59.21 15.40 32.80
N GLY A 313 -58.37 16.39 32.47
CA GLY A 313 -58.62 17.79 32.85
C GLY A 313 -59.91 18.33 32.24
N GLN A 314 -60.18 18.06 30.96
CA GLN A 314 -61.47 18.43 30.35
C GLN A 314 -62.65 17.83 31.10
N THR A 315 -62.56 16.55 31.47
CA THR A 315 -63.61 15.88 32.26
C THR A 315 -63.78 16.51 33.64
N THR A 316 -62.69 16.91 34.29
CA THR A 316 -62.71 17.62 35.58
C THR A 316 -63.35 19.02 35.44
N ALA A 317 -63.07 19.75 34.36
CA ALA A 317 -63.68 21.05 34.10
C ALA A 317 -65.20 20.92 33.87
N ASP A 318 -65.63 19.94 33.07
CA ASP A 318 -67.05 19.65 32.86
C ASP A 318 -67.77 19.30 34.16
N LEU A 319 -67.13 18.49 35.01
CA LEU A 319 -67.66 18.13 36.33
C LEU A 319 -67.74 19.35 37.26
N SER A 320 -66.69 20.18 37.32
CA SER A 320 -66.69 21.42 38.10
C SER A 320 -67.81 22.36 37.65
N ARG A 321 -68.00 22.54 36.35
CA ARG A 321 -69.09 23.37 35.80
C ARG A 321 -70.46 22.88 36.27
N LYS A 322 -70.68 21.57 36.23
CA LYS A 322 -71.92 20.95 36.70
C LYS A 322 -72.12 21.15 38.21
N VAL A 323 -71.09 20.96 39.04
CA VAL A 323 -71.18 21.18 40.49
C VAL A 323 -71.46 22.65 40.81
N THR A 324 -70.88 23.59 40.08
CA THR A 324 -71.18 25.03 40.25
C THR A 324 -72.63 25.34 39.89
N GLU A 325 -73.15 24.80 38.77
CA GLU A 325 -74.57 24.94 38.39
C GLU A 325 -75.48 24.37 39.49
N ASP A 326 -75.22 23.15 39.97
CA ASP A 326 -75.99 22.51 41.05
C ASP A 326 -75.93 23.33 42.36
N CYS A 327 -74.76 23.83 42.76
CA CYS A 327 -74.61 24.68 43.95
C CYS A 327 -75.42 25.98 43.85
N PHE A 328 -75.40 26.62 42.68
CA PHE A 328 -76.15 27.86 42.43
C PHE A 328 -77.66 27.62 42.56
N ASP A 329 -78.17 26.54 41.97
CA ASP A 329 -79.58 26.16 42.06
C ASP A 329 -80.00 25.86 43.51
N LEU A 330 -79.19 25.08 44.24
CA LEU A 330 -79.42 24.79 45.66
C LEU A 330 -79.42 26.05 46.54
N ILE A 331 -78.50 27.00 46.31
CA ILE A 331 -78.46 28.27 47.05
C ILE A 331 -79.74 29.07 46.81
N ASN A 332 -80.24 29.10 45.56
CA ASN A 332 -81.48 29.79 45.23
C ASN A 332 -82.71 29.14 45.90
N GLU A 333 -82.80 27.80 45.88
CA GLU A 333 -83.86 27.06 46.60
C GLU A 333 -83.80 27.27 48.12
N LEU A 334 -82.59 27.31 48.69
CA LEU A 334 -82.34 27.63 50.10
C LEU A 334 -82.84 29.03 50.45
N ASN A 335 -82.53 30.04 49.62
CA ASN A 335 -82.99 31.41 49.83
C ASN A 335 -84.52 31.51 49.82
N GLN A 336 -85.19 30.86 48.85
CA GLN A 336 -86.65 30.83 48.78
C GLN A 336 -87.27 30.16 50.02
N SER A 337 -86.67 29.08 50.48
CA SER A 337 -87.14 28.36 51.67
C SER A 337 -86.93 29.18 52.96
N LEU A 338 -85.81 29.89 53.09
CA LEU A 338 -85.56 30.83 54.19
C LEU A 338 -86.62 31.94 54.23
N GLU A 339 -86.99 32.52 53.08
CA GLU A 339 -88.06 33.52 53.02
C GLU A 339 -89.42 32.97 53.47
N GLN A 340 -89.73 31.71 53.09
CA GLN A 340 -90.96 31.05 53.55
C GLN A 340 -90.95 30.80 55.06
N LEU A 341 -89.82 30.37 55.63
CA LEU A 341 -89.68 30.15 57.07
C LEU A 341 -89.74 31.45 57.87
N GLN A 342 -89.16 32.54 57.36
CA GLN A 342 -89.29 33.87 57.96
C GLN A 342 -90.75 34.32 58.02
N LYS A 343 -91.54 34.07 56.96
CA LYS A 343 -92.98 34.33 56.96
C LYS A 343 -93.71 33.48 58.00
N ILE A 344 -93.37 32.18 58.12
CA ILE A 344 -93.96 31.29 59.14
C ILE A 344 -93.63 31.78 60.55
N SER A 345 -92.37 32.11 60.83
CA SER A 345 -91.94 32.65 62.13
C SER A 345 -92.68 33.95 62.47
N LYS A 346 -92.79 34.87 61.51
CA LYS A 346 -93.56 36.11 61.68
C LYS A 346 -95.03 35.83 61.98
N ASN A 347 -95.68 34.97 61.21
CA ASN A 347 -97.09 34.61 61.43
C ASN A 347 -97.30 33.92 62.79
N ALA A 348 -96.39 33.05 63.20
CA ALA A 348 -96.44 32.38 64.50
C ALA A 348 -96.26 33.39 65.66
N PHE A 349 -95.36 34.36 65.50
CA PHE A 349 -95.16 35.46 66.45
C PHE A 349 -96.41 36.36 66.56
N ASP A 350 -96.96 36.79 65.43
CA ASP A 350 -98.18 37.62 65.39
C ASP A 350 -99.35 36.85 66.02
N SER A 351 -99.51 35.56 65.71
CA SER A 351 -100.52 34.68 66.30
C SER A 351 -100.33 34.52 67.81
N LYS A 352 -99.08 34.37 68.27
CA LYS A 352 -98.75 34.32 69.70
C LYS A 352 -99.15 35.62 70.39
N GLN A 353 -98.83 36.77 69.81
CA GLN A 353 -99.16 38.07 70.39
C GLN A 353 -100.67 38.27 70.52
N GLN A 354 -101.44 37.87 69.50
CA GLN A 354 -102.90 37.87 69.52
C GLN A 354 -103.48 36.92 70.58
N LEU A 355 -102.95 35.70 70.69
CA LEU A 355 -103.39 34.73 71.70
C LEU A 355 -103.00 35.15 73.12
N GLN A 356 -101.88 35.85 73.30
CA GLN A 356 -101.47 36.42 74.59
C GLN A 356 -102.38 37.57 75.03
N SER A 357 -102.82 38.43 74.11
CA SER A 357 -103.82 39.46 74.45
C SER A 357 -105.16 38.83 74.84
N LEU A 358 -105.61 37.80 74.10
CA LEU A 358 -106.80 37.01 74.44
C LEU A 358 -106.67 36.31 75.81
N HIS A 359 -105.52 35.72 76.10
CA HIS A 359 -105.24 35.11 77.41
C HIS A 359 -105.31 36.14 78.55
N LYS A 360 -104.78 37.35 78.36
CA LYS A 360 -104.86 38.44 79.35
C LYS A 360 -106.30 38.91 79.60
N GLU A 361 -107.15 38.93 78.57
CA GLU A 361 -108.57 39.28 78.72
C GLU A 361 -109.36 38.17 79.45
N LEU A 362 -109.10 36.90 79.12
CA LEU A 362 -109.75 35.73 79.72
C LEU A 362 -109.33 35.43 81.17
N ASN A 363 -108.17 35.92 81.64
CA ASN A 363 -107.71 35.76 83.03
C ASN A 363 -108.56 36.51 84.07
N LYS A 364 -109.55 37.30 83.65
CA LYS A 364 -110.47 38.04 84.54
C LYS A 364 -111.73 37.25 84.93
N LEU A 365 -111.91 36.02 84.43
CA LEU A 365 -113.10 35.19 84.67
C LEU A 365 -112.72 33.91 85.46
N PRO A 366 -113.52 33.44 86.45
CA PRO A 366 -113.22 32.22 87.20
C PRO A 366 -113.51 30.97 86.36
N GLU A 367 -112.46 30.16 86.15
CA GLU A 367 -112.39 28.79 85.59
C GLU A 367 -113.15 28.45 84.28
N SER A 368 -112.37 28.14 83.23
CA SER A 368 -112.82 27.21 82.18
C SER A 368 -111.63 26.57 81.46
N SER A 369 -111.80 25.32 81.01
CA SER A 369 -110.88 24.49 80.21
C SER A 369 -110.23 25.19 79.01
N SER A 370 -110.84 26.27 78.52
CA SER A 370 -110.35 27.12 77.44
C SER A 370 -109.00 27.79 77.75
N GLN A 371 -108.71 28.13 79.02
CA GLN A 371 -107.43 28.74 79.41
C GLN A 371 -106.25 27.75 79.29
N GLN A 372 -106.46 26.48 79.65
CA GLN A 372 -105.43 25.43 79.52
C GLN A 372 -105.12 25.14 78.05
N HIS A 373 -106.13 25.09 77.18
CA HIS A 373 -105.95 24.89 75.73
C HIS A 373 -105.21 26.07 75.07
N LEU A 374 -105.51 27.30 75.49
CA LEU A 374 -104.78 28.49 75.03
C LEU A 374 -103.31 28.46 75.47
N GLN A 375 -103.04 28.06 76.71
CA GLN A 375 -101.67 27.93 77.24
C GLN A 375 -100.86 26.86 76.49
N VAL A 376 -101.47 25.71 76.19
CA VAL A 376 -100.85 24.66 75.36
C VAL A 376 -100.57 25.18 73.94
N THR A 377 -101.50 25.95 73.35
CA THR A 377 -101.34 26.54 72.02
C THR A 377 -100.21 27.58 71.98
N LEU A 378 -100.09 28.42 73.02
CA LEU A 378 -98.98 29.36 73.20
C LEU A 378 -97.63 28.63 73.31
N ASN A 379 -97.56 27.56 74.11
CA ASN A 379 -96.35 26.74 74.23
C ASN A 379 -95.98 26.05 72.90
N ASN A 380 -96.97 25.58 72.13
CA ASN A 380 -96.74 24.98 70.81
C ASN A 380 -96.23 26.01 69.78
N LEU A 381 -96.74 27.24 69.81
CA LEU A 381 -96.23 28.33 68.98
C LEU A 381 -94.81 28.73 69.37
N ASP A 382 -94.47 28.70 70.66
CA ASP A 382 -93.10 28.92 71.12
C ASP A 382 -92.14 27.83 70.64
N ASN A 383 -92.55 26.57 70.78
CA ASN A 383 -91.77 25.45 70.26
C ASN A 383 -91.60 25.52 68.74
N LEU A 384 -92.67 25.88 68.01
CA LEU A 384 -92.62 26.07 66.56
C LEU A 384 -91.65 27.20 66.17
N ASN A 385 -91.68 28.33 66.87
CA ASN A 385 -90.81 29.46 66.58
C ASN A 385 -89.35 29.15 66.91
N GLU A 386 -89.09 28.49 68.04
CA GLU A 386 -87.74 28.02 68.42
C GLU A 386 -87.18 27.04 67.40
N ARG A 387 -87.97 26.04 66.98
CA ARG A 387 -87.57 25.08 65.94
C ARG A 387 -87.38 25.73 64.57
N THR A 388 -88.18 26.73 64.22
CA THR A 388 -88.04 27.46 62.95
C THR A 388 -86.75 28.26 62.94
N ASN A 389 -86.40 28.92 64.05
CA ASN A 389 -85.14 29.65 64.20
C ASN A 389 -83.92 28.71 64.19
N ASP A 390 -83.97 27.57 64.89
CA ASP A 390 -82.91 26.55 64.83
C ASP A 390 -82.72 26.01 63.41
N PHE A 391 -83.81 25.77 62.69
CA PHE A 391 -83.76 25.32 61.30
C PHE A 391 -83.20 26.39 60.36
N MET A 392 -83.59 27.65 60.51
CA MET A 392 -83.01 28.79 59.77
C MET A 392 -81.49 28.90 59.98
N ASN A 393 -81.01 28.76 61.23
CA ASN A 393 -79.57 28.78 61.53
C ASN A 393 -78.81 27.64 60.82
N LYS A 394 -79.41 26.43 60.76
CA LYS A 394 -78.84 25.29 60.03
C LYS A 394 -78.82 25.52 58.52
N MET A 395 -79.83 26.17 57.96
CA MET A 395 -79.87 26.56 56.54
C MET A 395 -78.83 27.62 56.20
N ASP A 396 -78.59 28.60 57.07
CA ASP A 396 -77.52 29.58 56.90
C ASP A 396 -76.13 28.94 56.93
N LEU A 397 -75.92 27.96 57.82
CA LEU A 397 -74.68 27.16 57.84
C LEU A 397 -74.53 26.35 56.53
N LEU A 398 -75.61 25.72 56.05
CA LEU A 398 -75.60 24.98 54.78
C LEU A 398 -75.29 25.90 53.59
N LYS A 399 -75.87 27.10 53.55
CA LYS A 399 -75.59 28.12 52.54
C LYS A 399 -74.13 28.58 52.57
N SER A 400 -73.56 28.78 53.76
CA SER A 400 -72.14 29.09 53.91
C SER A 400 -71.25 27.95 53.40
N GLY A 401 -71.63 26.70 53.67
CA GLY A 401 -70.97 25.51 53.13
C GLY A 401 -71.02 25.43 51.60
N LEU A 402 -72.18 25.69 51.00
CA LEU A 402 -72.35 25.72 49.54
C LEU A 402 -71.53 26.84 48.88
N ASN A 403 -71.49 28.04 49.47
CA ASN A 403 -70.63 29.13 48.98
C ASN A 403 -69.13 28.79 49.07
N ALA A 404 -68.71 28.04 50.09
CA ALA A 404 -67.32 27.59 50.21
C ALA A 404 -66.99 26.56 49.12
N ILE A 405 -67.90 25.62 48.86
CA ILE A 405 -67.79 24.62 47.78
C ILE A 405 -67.71 25.33 46.42
N GLU A 406 -68.62 26.27 46.14
CA GLU A 406 -68.64 27.05 44.89
C GLU A 406 -67.31 27.76 44.65
N ASN A 407 -66.79 28.48 45.66
CA ASN A 407 -65.49 29.16 45.54
C ASN A 407 -64.34 28.19 45.26
N GLN A 408 -64.34 27.02 45.91
CA GLN A 408 -63.31 26.01 45.70
C GLN A 408 -63.42 25.38 44.31
N VAL A 409 -64.63 25.09 43.84
CA VAL A 409 -64.89 24.53 42.50
C VAL A 409 -64.53 25.53 41.40
N VAL A 410 -64.82 26.82 41.58
CA VAL A 410 -64.37 27.89 40.67
C VAL A 410 -62.84 27.97 40.59
N SER A 411 -62.14 27.78 41.72
CA SER A 411 -60.67 27.74 41.71
C SER A 411 -60.12 26.51 40.98
N ILE A 412 -60.78 25.36 41.15
CA ILE A 412 -60.45 24.10 40.45
C ILE A 412 -60.70 24.27 38.95
N ASP A 413 -61.81 24.87 38.55
CA ASP A 413 -62.15 25.12 37.15
C ASP A 413 -61.08 25.96 36.45
N ARG A 414 -60.66 27.10 37.04
CA ARG A 414 -59.60 27.94 36.46
C ARG A 414 -58.27 27.21 36.34
N ALA A 415 -57.86 26.50 37.39
CA ALA A 415 -56.61 25.74 37.39
C ALA A 415 -56.64 24.62 36.34
N THR A 416 -57.78 23.96 36.20
CA THR A 416 -58.00 22.88 35.24
C THR A 416 -58.02 23.42 33.80
N HIS A 417 -58.68 24.55 33.56
CA HIS A 417 -58.68 25.22 32.26
C HIS A 417 -57.27 25.59 31.82
N GLN A 418 -56.49 26.24 32.69
CA GLN A 418 -55.11 26.61 32.41
C GLN A 418 -54.25 25.36 32.15
N TRP A 419 -54.48 24.28 32.91
CA TRP A 419 -53.76 23.02 32.71
C TRP A 419 -54.13 22.33 31.38
N VAL A 420 -55.39 22.36 30.96
CA VAL A 420 -55.85 21.83 29.67
C VAL A 420 -55.25 22.63 28.52
N GLU A 421 -55.26 23.96 28.60
CA GLU A 421 -54.69 24.85 27.60
C GLU A 421 -53.17 24.63 27.44
N ASN A 422 -52.45 24.58 28.55
CA ASN A 422 -51.03 24.24 28.58
C ASN A 422 -50.77 22.82 28.07
N GLY A 423 -51.66 21.86 28.37
CA GLY A 423 -51.59 20.49 27.88
C GLY A 423 -51.66 20.41 26.36
N HIS A 424 -52.63 21.10 25.74
CA HIS A 424 -52.76 21.18 24.28
C HIS A 424 -51.58 21.89 23.61
N ALA A 425 -51.03 22.94 24.25
CA ALA A 425 -49.82 23.60 23.77
C ALA A 425 -48.59 22.68 23.83
N ASN A 426 -48.37 22.02 24.96
CA ASN A 426 -47.26 21.07 25.16
C ASN A 426 -47.36 19.85 24.23
N GLN A 427 -48.57 19.34 23.96
CA GLN A 427 -48.75 18.26 23.00
C GLN A 427 -48.38 18.70 21.58
N ARG A 428 -48.84 19.89 21.14
CA ARG A 428 -48.48 20.42 19.81
C ARG A 428 -46.98 20.57 19.66
N GLN A 429 -46.33 21.18 20.65
CA GLN A 429 -44.87 21.32 20.65
C GLN A 429 -44.17 19.95 20.67
N GLY A 430 -44.69 18.99 21.45
CA GLY A 430 -44.19 17.62 21.47
C GLY A 430 -44.25 16.95 20.10
N TRP A 431 -45.37 17.06 19.39
CA TRP A 431 -45.52 16.50 18.03
C TRP A 431 -44.61 17.19 17.01
N GLU A 432 -44.40 18.50 17.12
CA GLU A 432 -43.47 19.24 16.27
C GLU A 432 -42.02 18.78 16.49
N VAL A 433 -41.59 18.65 17.75
CA VAL A 433 -40.28 18.10 18.10
C VAL A 433 -40.16 16.67 17.57
N LEU A 434 -41.17 15.82 17.77
CA LEU A 434 -41.14 14.45 17.29
C LEU A 434 -41.06 14.35 15.76
N GLY A 435 -41.77 15.22 15.03
CA GLY A 435 -41.66 15.32 13.58
C GLY A 435 -40.28 15.78 13.12
N SER A 436 -39.67 16.74 13.83
CA SER A 436 -38.29 17.15 13.56
C SER A 436 -37.29 16.01 13.80
N MET A 437 -37.45 15.25 14.89
CA MET A 437 -36.61 14.11 15.24
C MET A 437 -36.71 13.00 14.20
N ASP A 438 -37.91 12.69 13.71
CA ASP A 438 -38.14 11.67 12.67
C ASP A 438 -37.49 12.07 11.32
N SER A 439 -37.61 13.35 10.95
CA SER A 439 -36.94 13.90 9.76
C SER A 439 -35.41 13.86 9.89
N MET A 440 -34.88 14.14 11.09
CA MET A 440 -33.46 14.10 11.39
C MET A 440 -32.94 12.66 11.36
N GLN A 441 -33.69 11.71 11.93
CA GLN A 441 -33.36 10.29 11.91
C GLN A 441 -33.30 9.75 10.47
N THR A 442 -34.28 10.09 9.63
CA THR A 442 -34.30 9.69 8.22
C THR A 442 -33.07 10.21 7.46
N ARG A 443 -32.68 11.47 7.71
CA ARG A 443 -31.46 12.06 7.12
C ARG A 443 -30.19 11.39 7.64
N ALA A 444 -30.12 11.11 8.94
CA ALA A 444 -29.01 10.41 9.56
C ALA A 444 -28.84 8.99 8.99
N GLU A 445 -29.93 8.23 8.85
CA GLU A 445 -29.91 6.90 8.21
C GLU A 445 -29.39 6.94 6.78
N SER A 446 -29.80 7.94 5.98
CA SER A 446 -29.30 8.13 4.62
C SER A 446 -27.80 8.45 4.58
N ALA A 447 -27.35 9.36 5.45
CA ALA A 447 -25.94 9.71 5.59
C ALA A 447 -25.11 8.48 6.03
N LEU A 448 -25.63 7.66 6.93
CA LEU A 448 -24.96 6.45 7.42
C LEU A 448 -24.89 5.33 6.40
N ARG A 449 -25.91 5.15 5.55
CA ARG A 449 -25.81 4.24 4.41
C ARG A 449 -24.69 4.65 3.46
N THR A 450 -24.57 5.95 3.21
CA THR A 450 -23.50 6.51 2.38
C THR A 450 -22.13 6.28 3.03
N LEU A 451 -21.99 6.59 4.33
CA LEU A 451 -20.77 6.32 5.10
C LEU A 451 -20.43 4.82 5.09
N GLY A 452 -21.40 3.93 5.27
CA GLY A 452 -21.19 2.48 5.22
C GLY A 452 -20.62 2.01 3.87
N SER A 453 -21.09 2.58 2.76
CA SER A 453 -20.52 2.29 1.44
C SER A 453 -19.05 2.76 1.30
N THR A 454 -18.73 3.92 1.87
CA THR A 454 -17.35 4.45 1.92
C THR A 454 -16.45 3.57 2.78
N VAL A 455 -16.91 3.18 3.98
CA VAL A 455 -16.20 2.26 4.89
C VAL A 455 -15.91 0.94 4.17
N GLN A 456 -16.89 0.37 3.48
CA GLN A 456 -16.72 -0.90 2.76
C GLN A 456 -15.74 -0.78 1.59
N THR A 457 -15.69 0.38 0.93
CA THR A 457 -14.70 0.68 -0.12
C THR A 457 -13.28 0.75 0.45
N ILE A 458 -13.10 1.42 1.59
CA ILE A 458 -11.81 1.50 2.29
C ILE A 458 -11.34 0.11 2.72
N LEU A 459 -12.22 -0.73 3.27
CA LEU A 459 -11.89 -2.10 3.67
C LEU A 459 -11.47 -2.96 2.46
N ARG A 460 -12.12 -2.78 1.31
CA ARG A 460 -11.75 -3.47 0.06
C ARG A 460 -10.40 -2.98 -0.49
N ALA A 461 -10.09 -1.70 -0.32
CA ALA A 461 -8.78 -1.15 -0.67
C ALA A 461 -7.67 -1.75 0.20
N ASP A 462 -7.89 -1.97 1.50
CA ASP A 462 -6.92 -2.64 2.39
C ASP A 462 -6.58 -4.05 1.89
N GLU A 463 -7.58 -4.83 1.49
CA GLU A 463 -7.37 -6.18 0.96
C GLU A 463 -6.58 -6.19 -0.36
N LEU A 464 -6.89 -5.27 -1.28
CA LEU A 464 -6.11 -5.08 -2.51
C LEU A 464 -4.66 -4.69 -2.20
N THR A 465 -4.43 -3.80 -1.24
CA THR A 465 -3.07 -3.44 -0.85
C THR A 465 -2.29 -4.60 -0.24
N ARG A 466 -2.96 -5.53 0.45
CA ARG A 466 -2.33 -6.72 1.02
C ARG A 466 -1.85 -7.70 -0.06
N GLU A 467 -2.62 -7.87 -1.12
CA GLU A 467 -2.21 -8.67 -2.28
C GLU A 467 -1.06 -8.01 -3.05
N MET A 468 -1.09 -6.68 -3.22
CA MET A 468 0.02 -5.94 -3.81
C MET A 468 1.30 -6.04 -2.96
N GLU A 469 1.21 -6.01 -1.63
CA GLU A 469 2.35 -6.23 -0.74
C GLU A 469 3.01 -7.59 -0.97
N LYS A 470 2.22 -8.65 -1.11
CA LYS A 470 2.75 -10.00 -1.42
C LYS A 470 3.49 -10.06 -2.75
N ARG A 471 3.13 -9.20 -3.70
CA ARG A 471 3.84 -9.05 -4.97
C ARG A 471 5.10 -8.21 -4.79
N LEU A 472 5.04 -7.15 -3.99
CA LEU A 472 6.16 -6.27 -3.69
C LEU A 472 7.22 -6.91 -2.79
N SER A 473 6.86 -7.89 -1.95
CA SER A 473 7.81 -8.65 -1.14
C SER A 473 8.76 -9.51 -1.98
N ARG A 474 8.54 -9.61 -3.29
CA ARG A 474 9.48 -10.22 -4.24
C ARG A 474 10.62 -9.29 -4.61
N PHE A 475 10.54 -8.00 -4.30
CA PHE A 475 11.65 -7.07 -4.46
C PHE A 475 12.40 -7.05 -3.14
N ASP A 476 13.60 -7.65 -3.15
CA ASP A 476 14.50 -7.66 -2.00
C ASP A 476 15.19 -6.28 -1.98
N LEU A 477 14.73 -5.43 -1.05
CA LEU A 477 15.19 -4.05 -0.89
C LEU A 477 16.43 -3.94 -0.04
#